data_AF-A0A0T9MPT3-F1
#
_entry.id   AF-A0A0T9MPT3-F1
#
_cell.length_a   1.000
_cell.length_b   1.000
_cell.length_c   1.000
_cell.angle_alpha   90.00
_cell.angle_beta   90.00
_cell.angle_gamma   90.00
#
_symmetry.space_group_name_H-M   'P 1'
#
loop_
_entity.id
_entity.type
_entity.pdbx_description
1 polymer ?
#
loop_
_entity_poly.entity_id
_entity_poly.type
_entity_poly.pdbx_seq_one_letter_code
_entity_poly.pdbx_strand_id
1 'polypeptide(L)'
;MTFVADSSNLDTTLSTLVADPANIVADGNNAAIITLMLKDVNNNPVSGQIVEFGTSLDNSRIDVVTDHGDGRYTASLTGTSSGVTSITVTVGGNALGLKSATVTLTPRPVDLTLSVDNSRKNIGDTIQLTVSAKGKGQTEVAPNVKVTFTRVSVTNRKNSIVNSSGILKIDGAAYNLFTGITDANGQLTVSVTDPQGIGVETKIQAVAESGDVQDTSVIFNVKTSPDSVLATMWGYMPDSITSADGTVTLYRPSLSSERPTNSGTSNVKNETWAHFTQTQTGYCTLASQTETLKITNNGSINIANSYGWPNDSGYRTSTLNSSSQQFSASFFGDGIGGYAVANNKDYVACKSNGIVQ
;
A
#
# COMPACT_ATOMS: atom_id res chain seq x y z
N MET A 1 -25.23 -59.44 -35.05
CA MET A 1 -23.82 -59.23 -34.70
C MET A 1 -23.80 -58.39 -33.44
N THR A 2 -23.28 -58.93 -32.35
CA THR A 2 -23.04 -58.20 -31.10
C THR A 2 -21.71 -57.49 -31.24
N PHE A 3 -21.69 -56.17 -31.09
CA PHE A 3 -20.44 -55.43 -30.94
C PHE A 3 -19.78 -55.91 -29.63
N VAL A 4 -18.51 -56.31 -29.69
CA VAL A 4 -17.72 -56.65 -28.51
C VAL A 4 -16.64 -55.59 -28.40
N ALA A 5 -16.74 -54.75 -27.38
CA ALA A 5 -15.74 -53.73 -27.09
C ALA A 5 -14.41 -54.38 -26.71
N ASP A 6 -13.31 -53.91 -27.29
CA ASP A 6 -11.97 -54.37 -26.95
C ASP A 6 -11.27 -53.38 -26.01
N SER A 7 -11.36 -53.67 -24.70
CA SER A 7 -10.73 -52.86 -23.65
C SER A 7 -9.20 -52.95 -23.62
N SER A 8 -8.60 -53.90 -24.36
CA SER A 8 -7.15 -54.06 -24.45
C SER A 8 -6.52 -53.29 -25.61
N ASN A 9 -7.33 -52.83 -26.58
CA ASN A 9 -6.89 -52.11 -27.77
C ASN A 9 -7.65 -50.78 -27.93
N LEU A 10 -7.52 -49.90 -26.94
CA LEU A 10 -8.07 -48.53 -26.98
C LEU A 10 -7.39 -47.71 -28.08
N ASP A 11 -8.15 -46.88 -28.79
CA ASP A 11 -7.66 -46.06 -29.90
C ASP A 11 -7.80 -44.56 -29.59
N THR A 12 -6.66 -43.88 -29.51
CA THR A 12 -6.59 -42.44 -29.19
C THR A 12 -7.00 -41.54 -30.35
N THR A 13 -7.00 -42.05 -31.57
CA THR A 13 -7.39 -41.30 -32.78
C THR A 13 -8.89 -41.36 -33.04
N LEU A 14 -9.55 -42.44 -32.60
CA LEU A 14 -11.01 -42.63 -32.67
C LEU A 14 -11.72 -42.15 -31.41
N SER A 15 -11.01 -42.10 -30.28
CA SER A 15 -11.51 -41.51 -29.03
C SER A 15 -11.43 -39.98 -29.05
N THR A 16 -12.34 -39.31 -28.34
CA THR A 16 -12.37 -37.85 -28.27
C THR A 16 -12.50 -37.36 -26.84
N LEU A 17 -11.81 -36.27 -26.52
CA LEU A 17 -11.94 -35.55 -25.26
C LEU A 17 -12.38 -34.12 -25.54
N VAL A 18 -13.50 -33.72 -24.97
CA VAL A 18 -14.06 -32.36 -25.10
C VAL A 18 -14.46 -31.82 -23.74
N ALA A 19 -14.51 -30.49 -23.62
CA ALA A 19 -15.06 -29.81 -22.46
C ALA A 19 -16.03 -28.72 -22.93
N ASP A 20 -17.23 -28.68 -22.35
CA ASP A 20 -18.28 -27.74 -22.74
C ASP A 20 -19.00 -27.17 -21.50
N PRO A 21 -19.07 -25.82 -21.34
CA PRO A 21 -18.39 -24.82 -22.15
C PRO A 21 -16.86 -24.84 -21.98
N ALA A 22 -16.13 -24.41 -23.02
CA ALA A 22 -14.67 -24.27 -22.96
C ALA A 22 -14.20 -23.05 -22.14
N ASN A 23 -15.14 -22.18 -21.71
CA ASN A 23 -14.87 -21.03 -20.86
C ASN A 23 -15.91 -20.98 -19.73
N ILE A 24 -15.43 -20.88 -18.49
CA ILE A 24 -16.25 -20.76 -17.28
C ILE A 24 -15.68 -19.67 -16.39
N VAL A 25 -16.49 -19.09 -15.51
CA VAL A 25 -16.01 -18.15 -14.50
C VAL A 25 -15.38 -18.92 -13.35
N ALA A 26 -14.27 -18.42 -12.79
CA ALA A 26 -13.60 -18.98 -11.63
C ALA A 26 -14.34 -18.68 -10.31
N ASP A 27 -15.62 -19.03 -10.21
CA ASP A 27 -16.46 -18.76 -9.03
C ASP A 27 -16.68 -20.00 -8.13
N GLY A 28 -16.16 -21.16 -8.53
CA GLY A 28 -16.36 -22.44 -7.84
C GLY A 28 -17.71 -23.11 -8.14
N ASN A 29 -18.61 -22.47 -8.88
CA ASN A 29 -19.98 -22.92 -9.13
C ASN A 29 -20.24 -23.16 -10.62
N ASN A 30 -19.76 -22.29 -11.51
CA ASN A 30 -19.84 -22.47 -12.95
C ASN A 30 -19.00 -23.67 -13.35
N ALA A 31 -19.62 -24.60 -14.06
CA ALA A 31 -19.04 -25.89 -14.40
C ALA A 31 -18.86 -26.05 -15.91
N ALA A 32 -17.74 -26.66 -16.30
CA ALA A 32 -17.55 -27.24 -17.62
C ALA A 32 -17.74 -28.76 -17.52
N ILE A 33 -18.50 -29.35 -18.45
CA ILE A 33 -18.66 -30.80 -18.52
C ILE A 33 -17.58 -31.36 -19.42
N ILE A 34 -16.66 -32.12 -18.83
CA ILE A 34 -15.66 -32.91 -19.54
C ILE A 34 -16.35 -34.17 -20.04
N THR A 35 -16.20 -34.47 -21.32
CA THR A 35 -16.72 -35.67 -21.96
C THR A 35 -15.62 -36.40 -22.71
N LEU A 36 -15.35 -37.64 -22.31
CA LEU A 36 -14.55 -38.60 -23.07
C LEU A 36 -15.50 -39.54 -23.81
N MET A 37 -15.36 -39.64 -25.13
CA MET A 37 -15.86 -40.79 -25.89
C MET A 37 -14.71 -41.75 -26.08
N LEU A 38 -14.73 -42.89 -25.39
CA LEU A 38 -13.70 -43.91 -25.46
C LEU A 38 -14.08 -44.97 -26.49
N LYS A 39 -13.17 -45.23 -27.42
CA LYS A 39 -13.33 -46.24 -28.46
C LYS A 39 -12.10 -47.13 -28.60
N ASP A 40 -12.32 -48.34 -29.09
CA ASP A 40 -11.26 -49.24 -29.52
C ASP A 40 -10.85 -48.98 -30.98
N VAL A 41 -9.81 -49.69 -31.45
CA VAL A 41 -9.28 -49.64 -32.83
C VAL A 41 -10.31 -50.01 -33.91
N ASN A 42 -11.42 -50.65 -33.53
CA ASN A 42 -12.50 -51.04 -34.43
C ASN A 42 -13.65 -50.02 -34.44
N ASN A 43 -13.47 -48.85 -33.80
CA ASN A 43 -14.48 -47.81 -33.64
C ASN A 43 -15.69 -48.26 -32.78
N ASN A 44 -15.50 -49.25 -31.89
CA ASN A 44 -16.51 -49.69 -30.93
C ASN A 44 -16.43 -48.84 -29.66
N PRO A 45 -17.56 -48.39 -29.08
CA PRO A 45 -17.55 -47.73 -27.78
C PRO A 45 -17.10 -48.68 -26.66
N VAL A 46 -16.24 -48.19 -25.77
CA VAL A 46 -15.66 -49.00 -24.67
C VAL A 46 -16.15 -48.48 -23.32
N SER A 47 -17.05 -49.23 -22.69
CA SER A 47 -17.62 -48.93 -21.36
C SER A 47 -16.96 -49.77 -20.25
N GLY A 48 -17.26 -49.46 -18.99
CA GLY A 48 -16.84 -50.22 -17.81
C GLY A 48 -15.38 -50.02 -17.41
N GLN A 49 -14.69 -49.02 -17.97
CA GLN A 49 -13.30 -48.71 -17.62
C GLN A 49 -13.22 -47.78 -16.40
N ILE A 50 -12.13 -47.89 -15.65
CA ILE A 50 -11.80 -46.92 -14.60
C ILE A 50 -11.15 -45.71 -15.27
N VAL A 51 -11.93 -44.66 -15.50
CA VAL A 51 -11.48 -43.40 -16.11
C VAL A 51 -11.31 -42.34 -15.03
N GLU A 52 -10.17 -41.64 -15.06
CA GLU A 52 -9.93 -40.46 -14.23
C GLU A 52 -9.52 -39.28 -15.11
N PHE A 53 -10.00 -38.10 -14.75
CA PHE A 53 -9.61 -36.85 -15.38
C PHE A 53 -8.77 -36.01 -14.42
N GLY A 54 -7.73 -35.36 -14.96
CA GLY A 54 -6.89 -34.42 -14.22
C GLY A 54 -6.94 -33.01 -14.81
N THR A 55 -6.70 -32.01 -13.97
CA THR A 55 -6.62 -30.58 -14.31
C THR A 55 -5.24 -30.05 -13.91
N SER A 56 -4.66 -29.15 -14.73
CA SER A 56 -3.34 -28.55 -14.46
C SER A 56 -3.40 -27.23 -13.69
N LEU A 57 -4.60 -26.75 -13.35
CA LEU A 57 -4.80 -25.45 -12.71
C LEU A 57 -5.07 -25.63 -11.21
N ASP A 58 -4.30 -24.93 -10.38
CA ASP A 58 -4.51 -24.91 -8.94
C ASP A 58 -5.90 -24.38 -8.58
N ASN A 59 -6.42 -24.80 -7.42
CA ASN A 59 -7.76 -24.43 -6.95
C ASN A 59 -8.88 -24.72 -7.97
N SER A 60 -8.71 -25.77 -8.78
CA SER A 60 -9.75 -26.35 -9.61
C SER A 60 -9.99 -27.81 -9.21
N ARG A 61 -11.20 -28.30 -9.48
CA ARG A 61 -11.65 -29.62 -9.06
C ARG A 61 -12.46 -30.26 -10.18
N ILE A 62 -12.16 -31.52 -10.44
CA ILE A 62 -13.00 -32.38 -11.28
C ILE A 62 -13.79 -33.32 -10.35
N ASP A 63 -15.10 -33.38 -10.57
CA ASP A 63 -15.99 -34.30 -9.88
C ASP A 63 -15.72 -35.76 -10.23
N VAL A 64 -16.40 -36.67 -9.53
CA VAL A 64 -16.35 -38.10 -9.85
C VAL A 64 -16.80 -38.33 -11.30
N VAL A 65 -16.08 -39.19 -12.00
CA VAL A 65 -16.41 -39.59 -13.38
C VAL A 65 -17.61 -40.53 -13.39
N THR A 66 -18.59 -40.23 -14.24
CA THR A 66 -19.75 -41.06 -14.53
C THR A 66 -19.55 -41.78 -15.87
N ASP A 67 -19.57 -43.10 -15.87
CA ASP A 67 -19.70 -43.93 -17.07
C ASP A 67 -21.18 -44.07 -17.44
N HIS A 68 -21.53 -43.75 -18.69
CA HIS A 68 -22.90 -43.81 -19.19
C HIS A 68 -23.24 -45.16 -19.86
N GLY A 69 -22.28 -46.08 -19.96
CA GLY A 69 -22.47 -47.42 -20.52
C GLY A 69 -22.45 -47.47 -22.05
N ASP A 70 -22.32 -46.34 -22.73
CA ASP A 70 -22.27 -46.17 -24.19
C ASP A 70 -20.87 -45.75 -24.71
N GLY A 71 -19.83 -45.97 -23.90
CA GLY A 71 -18.46 -45.52 -24.13
C GLY A 71 -18.22 -44.05 -23.78
N ARG A 72 -19.23 -43.33 -23.27
CA ARG A 72 -19.13 -41.95 -22.82
C ARG A 72 -18.86 -41.89 -21.31
N TYR A 73 -17.84 -41.12 -20.94
CA TYR A 73 -17.48 -40.81 -19.56
C TYR A 73 -17.55 -39.30 -19.36
N THR A 74 -18.22 -38.86 -18.29
CA THR A 74 -18.39 -37.43 -18.01
C THR A 74 -18.01 -37.04 -16.59
N ALA A 75 -17.43 -35.86 -16.41
CA ALA A 75 -17.29 -35.23 -15.10
C ALA A 75 -17.44 -33.71 -15.20
N SER A 76 -17.77 -33.07 -14.09
CA SER A 76 -17.86 -31.62 -13.97
C SER A 76 -16.52 -31.05 -13.49
N LEU A 77 -16.05 -29.97 -14.12
CA LEU A 77 -14.90 -29.16 -13.71
C LEU A 77 -15.38 -27.81 -13.17
N THR A 78 -14.98 -27.46 -11.95
CA THR A 78 -15.13 -26.12 -11.35
C THR A 78 -13.80 -25.60 -10.81
N GLY A 79 -13.71 -24.32 -10.45
CA GLY A 79 -12.53 -23.78 -9.78
C GLY A 79 -12.66 -22.31 -9.38
N THR A 80 -11.72 -21.84 -8.55
CA THR A 80 -11.71 -20.46 -8.02
C THR A 80 -10.49 -19.63 -8.44
N SER A 81 -9.53 -20.23 -9.14
CA SER A 81 -8.41 -19.50 -9.74
C SER A 81 -8.62 -19.33 -11.24
N SER A 82 -8.33 -18.13 -11.74
CA SER A 82 -8.33 -17.86 -13.18
C SER A 82 -7.11 -18.48 -13.87
N GLY A 83 -7.28 -18.90 -15.11
CA GLY A 83 -6.21 -19.46 -15.93
C GLY A 83 -6.72 -20.45 -16.96
N VAL A 84 -5.79 -20.99 -17.74
CA VAL A 84 -6.09 -22.08 -18.68
C VAL A 84 -5.65 -23.39 -18.05
N THR A 85 -6.55 -24.39 -18.06
CA THR A 85 -6.22 -25.75 -17.65
C THR A 85 -6.24 -26.71 -18.84
N SER A 86 -5.29 -27.63 -18.87
CA SER A 86 -5.31 -28.78 -19.77
C SER A 86 -5.89 -29.99 -19.06
N ILE A 87 -6.83 -30.67 -19.71
CA ILE A 87 -7.43 -31.91 -19.21
C ILE A 87 -6.56 -33.10 -19.60
N THR A 88 -6.22 -33.91 -18.61
CA THR A 88 -5.54 -35.19 -18.78
C THR A 88 -6.50 -36.34 -18.51
N VAL A 89 -6.22 -37.51 -19.10
CA VAL A 89 -7.08 -38.70 -19.00
C VAL A 89 -6.21 -39.91 -18.70
N THR A 90 -6.57 -40.66 -17.68
CA THR A 90 -6.02 -42.00 -17.42
C THR A 90 -7.12 -43.05 -17.47
N VAL A 91 -6.79 -44.23 -18.00
CA VAL A 91 -7.67 -45.39 -18.07
C VAL A 91 -6.96 -46.56 -17.39
N GLY A 92 -7.57 -47.11 -16.33
CA GLY A 92 -6.95 -48.17 -15.52
C GLY A 92 -5.60 -47.75 -14.92
N GLY A 93 -5.43 -46.47 -14.59
CA GLY A 93 -4.19 -45.89 -14.06
C GLY A 93 -3.12 -45.55 -15.10
N ASN A 94 -3.34 -45.84 -16.39
CA ASN A 94 -2.38 -45.53 -17.46
C ASN A 94 -2.84 -44.28 -18.24
N ALA A 95 -1.90 -43.40 -18.58
CA ALA A 95 -2.20 -42.25 -19.42
C ALA A 95 -2.67 -42.69 -20.80
N LEU A 96 -3.83 -42.18 -21.24
CA LEU A 96 -4.42 -42.58 -22.52
C LEU A 96 -3.69 -41.97 -23.72
N GLY A 97 -3.01 -40.83 -23.57
CA GLY A 97 -2.25 -40.18 -24.66
C GLY A 97 -3.12 -39.41 -25.67
N LEU A 98 -4.34 -39.03 -25.28
CA LEU A 98 -5.20 -38.17 -26.10
C LEU A 98 -4.63 -36.76 -26.25
N LYS A 99 -5.02 -36.08 -27.34
CA LYS A 99 -4.92 -34.63 -27.43
C LYS A 99 -5.78 -34.03 -26.30
N SER A 100 -5.15 -33.26 -25.41
CA SER A 100 -5.84 -32.60 -24.30
C SER A 100 -6.92 -31.63 -24.77
N ALA A 101 -8.07 -31.66 -24.10
CA ALA A 101 -9.01 -30.56 -24.10
C ALA A 101 -8.50 -29.46 -23.17
N THR A 102 -8.87 -28.21 -23.44
CA THR A 102 -8.53 -27.07 -22.59
C THR A 102 -9.78 -26.36 -22.13
N VAL A 103 -9.78 -25.88 -20.89
CA VAL A 103 -10.82 -25.00 -20.35
C VAL A 103 -10.16 -23.73 -19.83
N THR A 104 -10.73 -22.58 -20.17
CA THR A 104 -10.33 -21.29 -19.62
C THR A 104 -11.25 -20.94 -18.46
N LEU A 105 -10.68 -20.79 -17.27
CA LEU A 105 -11.34 -20.20 -16.11
C LEU A 105 -11.09 -18.69 -16.15
N THR A 106 -12.12 -17.90 -16.46
CA THR A 106 -12.01 -16.43 -16.50
C THR A 106 -12.07 -15.83 -15.10
N PRO A 107 -11.44 -14.66 -14.88
CA PRO A 107 -11.55 -13.93 -13.62
C PRO A 107 -12.98 -13.75 -13.15
N ARG A 108 -13.22 -14.02 -11.87
CA ARG A 108 -14.51 -13.78 -11.22
C ARG A 108 -14.75 -12.28 -11.02
N PRO A 109 -15.87 -11.70 -11.48
CA PRO A 109 -16.26 -10.34 -11.11
C PRO A 109 -16.51 -10.21 -9.61
N VAL A 110 -16.00 -9.15 -9.00
CA VAL A 110 -16.04 -8.95 -7.54
C VAL A 110 -16.48 -7.54 -7.14
N ASP A 111 -17.06 -7.44 -5.95
CA ASP A 111 -17.13 -6.19 -5.19
C ASP A 111 -15.98 -6.16 -4.19
N LEU A 112 -15.15 -5.12 -4.29
CA LEU A 112 -14.03 -4.90 -3.38
C LEU A 112 -14.42 -3.92 -2.26
N THR A 113 -13.93 -4.18 -1.06
CA THR A 113 -13.94 -3.22 0.05
C THR A 113 -12.53 -3.11 0.63
N LEU A 114 -12.13 -1.88 0.99
CA LEU A 114 -10.81 -1.60 1.53
C LEU A 114 -10.99 -1.03 2.94
N SER A 115 -10.18 -1.52 3.88
CA SER A 115 -10.12 -1.02 5.24
C SER A 115 -8.68 -0.87 5.67
N VAL A 116 -8.40 0.16 6.47
CA VAL A 116 -7.08 0.41 7.05
C VAL A 116 -7.21 0.43 8.56
N ASP A 117 -6.21 -0.09 9.28
CA ASP A 117 -6.19 -0.04 10.75
C ASP A 117 -6.13 1.40 11.27
N ASN A 118 -5.44 2.26 10.53
CA ASN A 118 -5.43 3.70 10.71
C ASN A 118 -5.09 4.36 9.36
N SER A 119 -5.85 5.37 8.94
CA SER A 119 -5.59 6.08 7.67
C SER A 119 -4.44 7.07 7.75
N ARG A 120 -3.94 7.38 8.95
CA ARG A 120 -2.88 8.39 9.17
C ARG A 120 -1.87 7.92 10.22
N LYS A 121 -0.64 7.69 9.81
CA LYS A 121 0.50 7.36 10.69
C LYS A 121 1.73 8.21 10.34
N ASN A 122 2.84 8.03 11.03
CA ASN A 122 4.07 8.77 10.73
C ASN A 122 4.96 7.98 9.77
N ILE A 123 5.78 8.67 8.99
CA ILE A 123 6.85 8.01 8.22
C ILE A 123 7.74 7.22 9.19
N GLY A 124 7.92 5.93 8.89
CA GLY A 124 8.60 4.96 9.76
C GLY A 124 7.64 3.94 10.39
N ASP A 125 6.36 4.29 10.52
CA ASP A 125 5.31 3.37 10.95
C ASP A 125 4.76 2.57 9.76
N THR A 126 3.90 1.59 10.08
CA THR A 126 3.19 0.74 9.11
C THR A 126 1.68 0.90 9.26
N ILE A 127 0.97 1.10 8.16
CA ILE A 127 -0.50 0.99 8.07
C ILE A 127 -0.84 -0.41 7.57
N GLN A 128 -1.74 -1.12 8.24
CA GLN A 128 -2.26 -2.40 7.75
C GLN A 128 -3.48 -2.13 6.87
N LEU A 129 -3.39 -2.52 5.61
CA LEU A 129 -4.46 -2.41 4.62
C LEU A 129 -5.05 -3.81 4.38
N THR A 130 -6.36 -3.95 4.53
CA THR A 130 -7.10 -5.17 4.19
C THR A 130 -8.02 -4.90 3.01
N VAL A 131 -7.81 -5.65 1.93
CA VAL A 131 -8.72 -5.78 0.79
C VAL A 131 -9.63 -6.98 1.06
N SER A 132 -10.94 -6.78 0.98
CA SER A 132 -11.93 -7.85 1.08
C SER A 132 -12.74 -7.94 -0.21
N ALA A 133 -12.81 -9.12 -0.80
CA ALA A 133 -13.51 -9.39 -2.05
C ALA A 133 -14.72 -10.29 -1.82
N LYS A 134 -15.84 -9.91 -2.43
CA LYS A 134 -17.06 -10.73 -2.54
C LYS A 134 -17.47 -10.88 -3.99
N GLY A 135 -18.25 -11.91 -4.30
CA GLY A 135 -18.88 -12.00 -5.63
C GLY A 135 -19.68 -10.73 -5.92
N LYS A 136 -19.61 -10.25 -7.17
CA LYS A 136 -20.29 -9.00 -7.57
C LYS A 136 -21.79 -9.06 -7.34
N GLY A 137 -22.32 -8.16 -6.50
CA GLY A 137 -23.71 -8.14 -6.07
C GLY A 137 -24.11 -9.31 -5.17
N GLN A 138 -23.15 -10.05 -4.61
CA GLN A 138 -23.37 -11.26 -3.81
C GLN A 138 -22.80 -11.11 -2.40
N THR A 139 -23.21 -12.01 -1.50
CA THR A 139 -22.75 -12.02 -0.10
C THR A 139 -21.57 -12.93 0.16
N GLU A 140 -21.35 -13.90 -0.73
CA GLU A 140 -20.27 -14.88 -0.64
C GLU A 140 -18.90 -14.24 -0.90
N VAL A 141 -17.91 -14.69 -0.13
CA VAL A 141 -16.53 -14.25 -0.27
C VAL A 141 -15.90 -14.80 -1.54
N ALA A 142 -14.95 -14.06 -2.11
CA ALA A 142 -14.22 -14.46 -3.30
C ALA A 142 -12.76 -14.77 -2.94
N PRO A 143 -12.43 -16.05 -2.62
CA PRO A 143 -11.04 -16.46 -2.42
C PRO A 143 -10.29 -16.51 -3.74
N ASN A 144 -8.96 -16.55 -3.66
CA ASN A 144 -8.06 -16.75 -4.80
C ASN A 144 -8.11 -15.66 -5.89
N VAL A 145 -8.64 -14.48 -5.57
CA VAL A 145 -8.69 -13.32 -6.47
C VAL A 145 -7.31 -12.65 -6.48
N LYS A 146 -6.69 -12.57 -7.65
CA LYS A 146 -5.43 -11.82 -7.82
C LYS A 146 -5.69 -10.32 -7.72
N VAL A 147 -4.91 -9.63 -6.90
CA VAL A 147 -5.01 -8.18 -6.65
C VAL A 147 -3.67 -7.51 -6.91
N THR A 148 -3.73 -6.36 -7.58
CA THR A 148 -2.60 -5.44 -7.76
C THR A 148 -2.99 -4.06 -7.23
N PHE A 149 -2.01 -3.15 -7.09
CA PHE A 149 -2.26 -1.79 -6.65
C PHE A 149 -1.78 -0.76 -7.66
N THR A 150 -2.59 0.29 -7.84
CA THR A 150 -2.21 1.49 -8.58
C THR A 150 -2.30 2.72 -7.68
N ARG A 151 -1.64 3.80 -8.10
CA ARG A 151 -1.67 5.09 -7.40
C ARG A 151 -2.53 6.05 -8.20
N VAL A 152 -3.59 6.55 -7.56
CA VAL A 152 -4.57 7.44 -8.19
C VAL A 152 -4.15 8.89 -8.05
N SER A 153 -3.76 9.33 -6.85
CA SER A 153 -3.33 10.70 -6.59
C SER A 153 -2.37 10.78 -5.41
N VAL A 154 -1.56 11.84 -5.39
CA VAL A 154 -0.72 12.21 -4.26
C VAL A 154 -0.92 13.69 -4.01
N THR A 155 -1.39 14.05 -2.81
CA THR A 155 -1.71 15.42 -2.44
C THR A 155 -1.09 15.81 -1.11
N ASN A 156 -0.77 17.09 -0.94
CA ASN A 156 -0.41 17.64 0.35
C ASN A 156 -1.66 17.93 1.20
N ARG A 157 -1.49 18.48 2.41
CA ARG A 157 -2.58 18.79 3.34
C ARG A 157 -3.53 19.88 2.82
N LYS A 158 -3.11 20.63 1.80
CA LYS A 158 -3.90 21.66 1.10
C LYS A 158 -4.55 21.14 -0.19
N ASN A 159 -4.62 19.82 -0.39
CA ASN A 159 -5.17 19.17 -1.58
C ASN A 159 -4.44 19.55 -2.89
N SER A 160 -3.21 20.08 -2.80
CA SER A 160 -2.40 20.36 -3.99
C SER A 160 -1.65 19.11 -4.41
N ILE A 161 -1.59 18.84 -5.72
CA ILE A 161 -0.90 17.66 -6.28
C ILE A 161 0.60 17.74 -6.01
N VAL A 162 1.19 16.62 -5.57
CA VAL A 162 2.62 16.48 -5.27
C VAL A 162 3.24 15.37 -6.11
N ASN A 163 4.12 15.73 -7.04
CA ASN A 163 4.79 14.77 -7.93
C ASN A 163 6.18 14.31 -7.44
N SER A 164 6.69 14.91 -6.37
CA SER A 164 8.06 14.70 -5.86
C SER A 164 8.15 13.83 -4.60
N SER A 165 7.04 13.25 -4.14
CA SER A 165 7.06 12.33 -2.99
C SER A 165 7.66 10.98 -3.36
N GLY A 166 8.19 10.27 -2.34
CA GLY A 166 8.64 8.90 -2.46
C GLY A 166 7.58 7.93 -3.00
N ILE A 167 8.05 6.75 -3.39
CA ILE A 167 7.18 5.67 -3.85
C ILE A 167 6.66 4.91 -2.62
N LEU A 168 5.34 4.89 -2.46
CA LEU A 168 4.65 4.07 -1.46
C LEU A 168 5.03 2.59 -1.62
N LYS A 169 5.25 1.91 -0.50
CA LYS A 169 5.59 0.50 -0.48
C LYS A 169 4.46 -0.34 0.09
N ILE A 170 4.28 -1.52 -0.51
CA ILE A 170 3.37 -2.58 -0.07
C ILE A 170 4.22 -3.82 0.19
N ASP A 171 4.22 -4.33 1.42
CA ASP A 171 5.06 -5.44 1.88
C ASP A 171 6.55 -5.26 1.52
N GLY A 172 7.03 -4.02 1.65
CA GLY A 172 8.42 -3.64 1.38
C GLY A 172 8.77 -3.45 -0.10
N ALA A 173 7.92 -3.86 -1.04
CA ALA A 173 8.07 -3.63 -2.47
C ALA A 173 7.38 -2.32 -2.90
N ALA A 174 7.76 -1.74 -4.05
CA ALA A 174 7.01 -0.62 -4.63
C ALA A 174 5.56 -1.05 -4.94
N TYR A 175 4.57 -0.19 -4.67
CA TYR A 175 3.15 -0.54 -4.79
C TYR A 175 2.77 -1.17 -6.15
N ASN A 176 3.41 -0.72 -7.24
CA ASN A 176 3.13 -1.16 -8.61
C ASN A 176 3.84 -2.47 -9.01
N LEU A 177 4.69 -3.02 -8.14
CA LEU A 177 5.34 -4.32 -8.34
C LEU A 177 4.71 -5.41 -7.46
N PHE A 178 3.84 -5.03 -6.53
CA PHE A 178 3.17 -5.97 -5.65
C PHE A 178 2.05 -6.71 -6.39
N THR A 179 1.99 -8.02 -6.17
CA THR A 179 0.87 -8.88 -6.55
C THR A 179 0.48 -9.72 -5.33
N GLY A 180 -0.81 -9.77 -5.00
CA GLY A 180 -1.34 -10.59 -3.92
C GLY A 180 -2.54 -11.41 -4.36
N ILE A 181 -2.96 -12.35 -3.52
CA ILE A 181 -4.12 -13.21 -3.76
C ILE A 181 -4.97 -13.20 -2.48
N THR A 182 -6.29 -13.12 -2.61
CA THR A 182 -7.20 -13.23 -1.45
C THR A 182 -7.18 -14.64 -0.86
N ASP A 183 -7.22 -14.72 0.47
CA ASP A 183 -7.27 -15.97 1.23
C ASP A 183 -8.63 -16.67 1.15
N ALA A 184 -8.80 -17.76 1.90
CA ALA A 184 -10.07 -18.51 1.97
C ALA A 184 -11.27 -17.69 2.46
N ASN A 185 -11.03 -16.57 3.16
CA ASN A 185 -12.06 -15.64 3.62
C ASN A 185 -12.29 -14.49 2.63
N GLY A 186 -11.68 -14.54 1.44
CA GLY A 186 -11.74 -13.47 0.45
C GLY A 186 -10.96 -12.23 0.87
N GLN A 187 -9.95 -12.35 1.74
CA GLN A 187 -9.18 -11.22 2.26
C GLN A 187 -7.71 -11.24 1.85
N LEU A 188 -7.15 -10.07 1.62
CA LEU A 188 -5.72 -9.84 1.44
C LEU A 188 -5.30 -8.70 2.37
N THR A 189 -4.50 -9.01 3.38
CA THR A 189 -3.92 -8.01 4.29
C THR A 189 -2.46 -7.77 3.95
N VAL A 190 -2.11 -6.50 3.76
CA VAL A 190 -0.76 -6.05 3.38
C VAL A 190 -0.30 -4.91 4.28
N SER A 191 1.01 -4.81 4.44
CA SER A 191 1.66 -3.70 5.13
C SER A 191 1.97 -2.57 4.17
N VAL A 192 1.57 -1.34 4.53
CA VAL A 192 1.80 -0.13 3.74
C VAL A 192 2.76 0.78 4.48
N THR A 193 3.79 1.27 3.78
CA THR A 193 4.80 2.21 4.32
C THR A 193 5.20 3.25 3.29
N ASP A 194 5.65 4.43 3.73
CA ASP A 194 6.22 5.47 2.85
C ASP A 194 7.59 5.95 3.36
N PRO A 195 8.65 5.12 3.28
CA PRO A 195 9.93 5.43 3.93
C PRO A 195 10.68 6.61 3.31
N GLN A 196 10.29 7.05 2.11
CA GLN A 196 10.86 8.22 1.43
C GLN A 196 9.80 9.31 1.21
N GLY A 197 8.69 9.23 1.94
CA GLY A 197 7.61 10.19 1.88
C GLY A 197 8.02 11.58 2.36
N ILE A 198 7.24 12.58 1.98
CA ILE A 198 7.45 13.98 2.37
C ILE A 198 6.24 14.61 3.05
N GLY A 199 5.32 13.80 3.59
CA GLY A 199 4.13 14.29 4.29
C GLY A 199 2.91 14.45 3.38
N VAL A 200 2.51 13.39 2.69
CA VAL A 200 1.44 13.42 1.69
C VAL A 200 0.32 12.46 2.04
N GLU A 201 -0.87 12.74 1.51
CA GLU A 201 -1.93 11.76 1.34
C GLU A 201 -1.73 11.07 -0.01
N THR A 202 -1.70 9.74 0.00
CA THR A 202 -1.64 8.92 -1.22
C THR A 202 -2.93 8.14 -1.35
N LYS A 203 -3.67 8.39 -2.44
CA LYS A 203 -4.83 7.61 -2.83
C LYS A 203 -4.36 6.40 -3.63
N ILE A 204 -4.61 5.22 -3.10
CA ILE A 204 -4.27 3.93 -3.71
C ILE A 204 -5.54 3.21 -4.14
N GLN A 205 -5.45 2.49 -5.26
CA GLN A 205 -6.52 1.69 -5.83
C GLN A 205 -6.11 0.24 -5.85
N ALA A 206 -6.89 -0.63 -5.22
CA ALA A 206 -6.79 -2.07 -5.44
C ALA A 206 -7.51 -2.39 -6.76
N VAL A 207 -6.88 -3.24 -7.58
CA VAL A 207 -7.39 -3.70 -8.86
C VAL A 207 -7.42 -5.22 -8.84
N ALA A 208 -8.62 -5.81 -8.87
CA ALA A 208 -8.80 -7.24 -9.05
C ALA A 208 -8.49 -7.62 -10.51
N GLU A 209 -8.09 -8.88 -10.73
CA GLU A 209 -7.85 -9.40 -12.08
C GLU A 209 -9.07 -9.38 -13.01
N SER A 210 -10.28 -9.25 -12.48
CA SER A 210 -11.50 -9.00 -13.25
C SER A 210 -11.59 -7.59 -13.84
N GLY A 211 -10.73 -6.68 -13.37
CA GLY A 211 -10.79 -5.24 -13.65
C GLY A 211 -11.68 -4.46 -12.68
N ASP A 212 -12.32 -5.11 -11.72
CA ASP A 212 -13.05 -4.40 -10.65
C ASP A 212 -12.05 -3.69 -9.72
N VAL A 213 -12.41 -2.48 -9.29
CA VAL A 213 -11.51 -1.59 -8.55
C VAL A 213 -12.16 -1.01 -7.31
N GLN A 214 -11.35 -0.67 -6.32
CA GLN A 214 -11.78 0.12 -5.16
C GLN A 214 -10.59 0.88 -4.57
N ASP A 215 -10.85 2.11 -4.12
CA ASP A 215 -9.82 3.02 -3.64
C ASP A 215 -9.87 3.24 -2.12
N THR A 216 -8.72 3.62 -1.55
CA THR A 216 -8.62 4.22 -0.22
C THR A 216 -7.46 5.23 -0.17
N SER A 217 -7.42 6.04 0.88
CA SER A 217 -6.33 6.98 1.13
C SER A 217 -5.53 6.56 2.35
N VAL A 218 -4.22 6.77 2.27
CA VAL A 218 -3.29 6.64 3.41
C VAL A 218 -2.42 7.89 3.52
N ILE A 219 -2.13 8.29 4.75
CA ILE A 219 -1.32 9.46 5.07
C ILE A 219 -0.13 9.01 5.91
N PHE A 220 1.07 9.42 5.49
CA PHE A 220 2.30 9.30 6.27
C PHE A 220 2.84 10.69 6.60
N ASN A 221 2.71 11.10 7.86
CA ASN A 221 3.18 12.40 8.33
C ASN A 221 4.71 12.51 8.26
N VAL A 222 5.24 13.66 7.88
CA VAL A 222 6.68 13.97 7.92
C VAL A 222 7.06 14.75 9.17
N LYS A 223 8.24 14.46 9.74
CA LYS A 223 8.71 15.11 10.97
C LYS A 223 8.94 16.61 10.80
N THR A 224 9.27 17.04 9.58
CA THR A 224 9.66 18.42 9.25
C THR A 224 8.49 19.37 9.02
N SER A 225 7.25 18.89 9.18
CA SER A 225 6.04 19.70 9.10
C SER A 225 5.27 19.60 10.42
N PRO A 226 4.67 20.69 10.91
CA PRO A 226 3.84 20.65 12.11
C PRO A 226 2.50 19.96 11.86
N ASP A 227 1.93 19.37 12.91
CA ASP A 227 0.55 18.90 12.85
C ASP A 227 -0.44 20.07 13.04
N SER A 228 -0.41 21.02 12.11
CA SER A 228 -1.28 22.19 12.07
C SER A 228 -2.14 22.14 10.82
N VAL A 229 -3.43 22.48 10.93
CA VAL A 229 -4.31 22.64 9.76
C VAL A 229 -3.80 23.74 8.81
N LEU A 230 -2.96 24.65 9.32
CA LEU A 230 -2.33 25.71 8.55
C LEU A 230 -1.08 25.24 7.78
N ALA A 231 -0.52 24.06 8.09
CA ALA A 231 0.62 23.46 7.40
C ALA A 231 0.32 23.06 5.95
N THR A 232 1.35 23.06 5.12
CA THR A 232 1.30 22.66 3.71
C THR A 232 1.27 21.15 3.59
N MET A 233 2.15 20.45 4.32
CA MET A 233 2.27 19.00 4.32
C MET A 233 1.62 18.38 5.55
N TRP A 234 1.36 17.07 5.48
CA TRP A 234 0.95 16.28 6.63
C TRP A 234 2.16 16.06 7.55
N GLY A 235 2.05 16.53 8.78
CA GLY A 235 3.18 16.68 9.68
C GLY A 235 2.98 16.06 11.06
N TYR A 236 4.09 15.81 11.75
CA TYR A 236 4.11 15.41 13.17
C TYR A 236 5.23 16.10 13.96
N MET A 237 5.75 17.25 13.47
CA MET A 237 6.74 18.03 14.21
C MET A 237 6.20 18.32 15.62
N PRO A 238 6.99 18.04 16.68
CA PRO A 238 6.56 18.33 18.02
C PRO A 238 6.42 19.85 18.20
N ASP A 239 5.30 20.25 18.81
CA ASP A 239 5.03 21.67 19.10
C ASP A 239 6.01 22.26 20.09
N SER A 240 6.65 21.43 20.92
CA SER A 240 7.69 21.86 21.85
C SER A 240 8.77 20.80 22.09
N ILE A 241 9.93 21.27 22.53
CA ILE A 241 11.07 20.46 22.95
C ILE A 241 11.43 20.91 24.36
N THR A 242 11.67 19.95 25.25
CA THR A 242 12.11 20.22 26.63
C THR A 242 13.53 19.70 26.82
N SER A 243 14.36 20.46 27.53
CA SER A 243 15.73 20.08 27.86
C SER A 243 15.74 18.80 28.71
N ALA A 244 16.84 18.04 28.67
CA ALA A 244 16.96 16.79 29.42
C ALA A 244 16.81 16.98 30.95
N ASP A 245 17.19 18.16 31.47
CA ASP A 245 17.02 18.54 32.88
C ASP A 245 15.61 19.04 33.23
N GLY A 246 14.70 19.10 32.26
CA GLY A 246 13.31 19.54 32.43
C GLY A 246 13.13 21.05 32.66
N THR A 247 14.20 21.85 32.65
CA THR A 247 14.14 23.27 33.09
C THR A 247 13.79 24.26 31.99
N VAL A 248 13.96 23.89 30.72
CA VAL A 248 13.68 24.75 29.57
C VAL A 248 12.79 24.00 28.60
N THR A 249 11.65 24.60 28.26
CA THR A 249 10.80 24.16 27.14
C THR A 249 10.76 25.26 26.10
N LEU A 250 11.01 24.90 24.85
CA LEU A 250 10.87 25.78 23.69
C LEU A 250 9.80 25.26 22.75
N TYR A 251 8.97 26.17 22.25
CA TYR A 251 7.98 25.89 21.22
C TYR A 251 8.56 26.11 19.82
N ARG A 252 8.11 25.31 18.86
CA ARG A 252 8.59 25.36 17.47
C ARG A 252 8.39 26.77 16.86
N PRO A 253 9.16 27.12 15.81
CA PRO A 253 8.86 28.29 15.01
C PRO A 253 7.42 28.27 14.49
N SER A 254 6.88 29.46 14.26
CA SER A 254 5.56 29.61 13.65
C SER A 254 5.65 29.50 12.14
N LEU A 255 4.65 28.87 11.51
CA LEU A 255 4.38 29.06 10.10
C LEU A 255 4.03 30.54 9.84
N SER A 256 4.26 31.01 8.62
CA SER A 256 3.87 32.38 8.23
C SER A 256 2.36 32.63 8.36
N SER A 257 1.54 31.60 8.15
CA SER A 257 0.09 31.64 8.30
C SER A 257 -0.35 31.73 9.77
N GLU A 258 0.44 31.18 10.70
CA GLU A 258 0.20 31.27 12.14
C GLU A 258 0.57 32.67 12.68
N ARG A 259 1.43 33.42 11.97
CA ARG A 259 1.90 34.75 12.35
C ARG A 259 2.03 35.68 11.12
N PRO A 260 0.92 36.28 10.64
CA PRO A 260 0.90 37.11 9.43
C PRO A 260 1.59 38.48 9.60
N THR A 261 1.90 38.91 10.82
CA THR A 261 2.64 40.15 11.13
C THR A 261 4.14 39.92 11.29
N ASN A 262 4.72 39.09 10.42
CA ASN A 262 6.15 38.78 10.37
C ASN A 262 6.94 39.81 9.54
N SER A 263 8.28 39.83 9.67
CA SER A 263 9.14 40.67 8.79
C SER A 263 9.68 39.94 7.58
N GLY A 264 9.54 38.62 7.51
CA GLY A 264 9.98 37.83 6.36
C GLY A 264 9.58 36.38 6.48
N THR A 265 9.85 35.63 5.42
CA THR A 265 9.57 34.20 5.33
C THR A 265 10.73 33.45 4.70
N SER A 266 10.78 32.15 4.97
CA SER A 266 11.60 31.18 4.27
C SER A 266 10.75 29.97 3.89
N ASN A 267 11.07 29.32 2.78
CA ASN A 267 10.44 28.07 2.37
C ASN A 267 11.41 26.92 2.61
N VAL A 268 11.11 26.11 3.61
CA VAL A 268 12.02 25.07 4.11
C VAL A 268 11.22 23.82 4.35
N LYS A 269 11.70 22.71 3.76
CA LYS A 269 11.05 21.39 3.89
C LYS A 269 9.55 21.43 3.55
N ASN A 270 9.20 22.18 2.50
CA ASN A 270 7.84 22.36 1.98
C ASN A 270 6.89 23.15 2.89
N GLU A 271 7.41 23.89 3.87
CA GLU A 271 6.64 24.80 4.70
C GLU A 271 7.14 26.24 4.59
N THR A 272 6.22 27.20 4.69
CA THR A 272 6.55 28.63 4.74
C THR A 272 6.60 29.09 6.20
N TRP A 273 7.79 29.38 6.69
CA TRP A 273 8.03 29.73 8.09
C TRP A 273 8.14 31.25 8.29
N ALA A 274 7.69 31.73 9.44
CA ALA A 274 7.75 33.14 9.81
C ALA A 274 9.12 33.52 10.40
N HIS A 275 9.68 34.63 9.94
CA HIS A 275 10.89 35.23 10.49
C HIS A 275 10.59 36.61 11.10
N PHE A 276 11.37 36.97 12.11
CA PHE A 276 11.17 38.19 12.89
C PHE A 276 12.49 38.94 13.05
N THR A 277 12.41 40.27 13.18
CA THR A 277 13.49 41.09 13.76
C THR A 277 13.42 41.05 15.28
N GLN A 278 14.45 41.51 15.99
CA GLN A 278 14.41 41.50 17.45
C GLN A 278 13.25 42.33 18.02
N THR A 279 12.94 43.47 17.40
CA THR A 279 11.86 44.36 17.87
C THR A 279 10.46 43.77 17.68
N GLN A 280 10.32 42.75 16.83
CA GLN A 280 9.04 42.09 16.56
C GLN A 280 8.79 40.87 17.46
N THR A 281 9.72 40.49 18.33
CA THR A 281 9.56 39.32 19.20
C THR A 281 8.75 39.60 20.47
N GLY A 282 8.11 40.77 20.60
CA GLY A 282 7.36 41.17 21.81
C GLY A 282 6.19 40.23 22.17
N TYR A 283 5.74 39.39 21.23
CA TYR A 283 4.73 38.36 21.48
C TYR A 283 5.30 37.11 22.18
N CYS A 284 6.61 37.04 22.35
CA CYS A 284 7.34 35.82 22.69
C CYS A 284 8.35 36.09 23.81
N THR A 285 8.35 35.25 24.85
CA THR A 285 9.48 35.23 25.78
C THR A 285 10.61 34.41 25.16
N LEU A 286 11.66 35.09 24.70
CA LEU A 286 12.83 34.45 24.10
C LEU A 286 13.70 33.78 25.16
N ALA A 287 14.20 32.59 24.84
CA ALA A 287 15.25 31.95 25.62
C ALA A 287 16.59 32.68 25.48
N SER A 288 17.39 32.64 26.54
CA SER A 288 18.79 33.02 26.53
C SER A 288 19.63 32.00 25.78
N GLN A 289 20.84 32.38 25.39
CA GLN A 289 21.78 31.46 24.74
C GLN A 289 22.05 30.22 25.59
N THR A 290 22.25 30.37 26.90
CA THR A 290 22.45 29.25 27.84
C THR A 290 21.27 28.30 27.86
N GLU A 291 20.04 28.81 27.82
CA GLU A 291 18.83 27.97 27.76
C GLU A 291 18.72 27.22 26.43
N THR A 292 19.10 27.84 25.30
CA THR A 292 19.15 27.13 24.01
C THR A 292 20.23 26.05 23.96
N LEU A 293 21.35 26.22 24.68
CA LEU A 293 22.37 25.17 24.83
C LEU A 293 21.87 23.98 25.66
N LYS A 294 20.99 24.21 26.65
CA LYS A 294 20.35 23.10 27.38
C LYS A 294 19.46 22.25 26.47
N ILE A 295 18.74 22.89 25.54
CA ILE A 295 17.89 22.19 24.56
C ILE A 295 18.73 21.31 23.62
N THR A 296 19.89 21.80 23.19
CA THR A 296 20.79 21.05 22.29
C THR A 296 21.74 20.10 23.02
N ASN A 297 21.65 19.99 24.35
CA ASN A 297 22.66 19.30 25.16
C ASN A 297 24.09 19.73 24.80
N ASN A 298 24.35 21.04 24.93
CA ASN A 298 25.61 21.70 24.57
C ASN A 298 26.07 21.38 23.14
N GLY A 299 25.14 21.39 22.18
CA GLY A 299 25.42 21.14 20.77
C GLY A 299 25.44 19.65 20.34
N SER A 300 25.24 18.71 21.27
CA SER A 300 25.21 17.28 20.95
C SER A 300 23.96 16.83 20.18
N ILE A 301 22.88 17.61 20.24
CA ILE A 301 21.60 17.33 19.60
C ILE A 301 21.38 18.32 18.46
N ASN A 302 21.25 17.80 17.23
CA ASN A 302 20.82 18.56 16.08
C ASN A 302 19.28 18.59 16.03
N ILE A 303 18.68 19.75 16.27
CA ILE A 303 17.23 19.87 16.43
C ILE A 303 16.48 19.58 15.13
N ALA A 304 17.05 19.90 13.98
CA ALA A 304 16.43 19.60 12.70
C ALA A 304 16.34 18.09 12.45
N ASN A 305 17.40 17.34 12.74
CA ASN A 305 17.41 15.89 12.55
C ASN A 305 16.55 15.17 13.60
N SER A 306 16.66 15.59 14.86
CA SER A 306 15.96 14.95 15.98
C SER A 306 14.48 15.28 15.99
N TYR A 307 14.10 16.54 15.73
CA TYR A 307 12.76 17.08 15.95
C TYR A 307 12.14 17.75 14.71
N GLY A 308 12.86 17.86 13.59
CA GLY A 308 12.30 18.36 12.33
C GLY A 308 12.19 19.88 12.20
N TRP A 309 12.59 20.65 13.22
CA TRP A 309 12.53 22.12 13.14
C TRP A 309 13.45 22.66 12.04
N PRO A 310 13.11 23.78 11.37
CA PRO A 310 13.91 24.32 10.28
C PRO A 310 15.27 24.85 10.76
N ASN A 311 16.28 24.82 9.88
CA ASN A 311 17.68 25.13 10.23
C ASN A 311 18.48 25.87 9.15
N ASP A 312 17.82 26.46 8.16
CA ASP A 312 18.42 27.35 7.17
C ASP A 312 18.69 28.78 7.70
N SER A 313 18.16 29.10 8.89
CA SER A 313 18.39 30.36 9.61
C SER A 313 18.59 30.13 11.12
N GLY A 314 19.10 31.16 11.79
CA GLY A 314 19.30 31.15 13.24
C GLY A 314 18.00 31.35 14.02
N TYR A 315 18.07 31.10 15.34
CA TYR A 315 16.97 31.32 16.28
C TYR A 315 17.30 32.46 17.23
N ARG A 316 16.41 33.45 17.34
CA ARG A 316 16.62 34.61 18.21
C ARG A 316 16.71 34.21 19.68
N THR A 317 17.62 34.87 20.39
CA THR A 317 17.75 34.75 21.84
C THR A 317 17.58 36.10 22.54
N SER A 318 17.40 36.07 23.85
CA SER A 318 17.39 37.28 24.71
C SER A 318 18.79 37.74 25.13
N THR A 319 19.85 36.99 24.78
CA THR A 319 21.23 37.29 25.19
C THR A 319 21.86 38.32 24.25
N LEU A 320 22.38 39.40 24.83
CA LEU A 320 23.09 40.47 24.12
C LEU A 320 24.60 40.22 24.17
N ASN A 321 25.28 40.33 23.03
CA ASN A 321 26.74 40.43 22.99
C ASN A 321 27.16 41.86 23.39
N SER A 322 27.77 41.98 24.56
CA SER A 322 28.23 43.26 25.12
C SER A 322 29.29 43.97 24.27
N SER A 323 30.00 43.27 23.38
CA SER A 323 31.04 43.83 22.52
C SER A 323 30.50 44.42 21.21
N SER A 324 29.36 43.93 20.71
CA SER A 324 28.79 44.35 19.41
C SER A 324 27.38 44.94 19.51
N GLN A 325 26.74 44.91 20.69
CA GLN A 325 25.34 45.27 20.91
C GLN A 325 24.35 44.48 20.02
N GLN A 326 24.75 43.28 19.57
CA GLN A 326 23.93 42.38 18.76
C GLN A 326 23.35 41.26 19.63
N PHE A 327 22.18 40.74 19.27
CA PHE A 327 21.60 39.58 19.96
C PHE A 327 22.25 38.30 19.45
N SER A 328 22.50 37.31 20.31
CA SER A 328 22.96 36.00 19.82
C SER A 328 21.85 35.29 19.06
N ALA A 329 22.23 34.56 18.02
CA ALA A 329 21.36 33.60 17.36
C ALA A 329 21.90 32.19 17.57
N SER A 330 21.01 31.29 17.97
CA SER A 330 21.36 29.88 18.14
C SER A 330 21.15 29.15 16.83
N PHE A 331 22.21 28.52 16.31
CA PHE A 331 22.14 27.64 15.15
C PHE A 331 22.02 26.20 15.65
N PHE A 332 20.81 25.65 15.58
CA PHE A 332 20.50 24.33 16.13
C PHE A 332 21.02 23.14 15.28
N GLY A 333 21.92 23.40 14.32
CA GLY A 333 22.45 22.41 13.37
C GLY A 333 23.86 21.88 13.69
N ASP A 334 24.69 22.68 14.33
CA ASP A 334 26.14 22.43 14.52
C ASP A 334 26.64 22.74 15.94
N GLY A 335 25.77 23.20 16.84
CA GLY A 335 26.12 23.51 18.22
C GLY A 335 26.94 24.80 18.38
N ILE A 336 27.15 25.57 17.31
CA ILE A 336 27.92 26.81 17.34
C ILE A 336 26.94 27.99 17.41
N GLY A 337 26.95 28.71 18.53
CA GLY A 337 26.24 29.98 18.63
C GLY A 337 26.86 31.03 17.71
N GLY A 338 26.06 31.64 16.84
CA GLY A 338 26.49 32.79 16.04
C GLY A 338 25.90 34.10 16.58
N TYR A 339 26.25 35.21 15.93
CA TYR A 339 25.69 36.53 16.25
C TYR A 339 24.73 36.97 15.17
N ALA A 340 23.56 37.50 15.57
CA ALA A 340 22.62 38.13 14.65
C ALA A 340 22.47 39.61 14.99
N VAL A 341 22.72 40.48 14.01
CA VAL A 341 22.38 41.90 14.15
C VAL A 341 20.87 42.07 14.37
N ALA A 342 20.47 43.11 15.09
CA ALA A 342 19.07 43.32 15.50
C ALA A 342 18.07 43.34 14.32
N ASN A 343 18.53 43.71 13.12
CA ASN A 343 17.72 43.82 11.91
C ASN A 343 17.68 42.53 11.08
N ASN A 344 18.39 41.47 11.47
CA ASN A 344 18.26 40.17 10.80
C ASN A 344 16.83 39.64 10.90
N LYS A 345 16.50 38.65 10.08
CA LYS A 345 15.18 38.01 10.10
C LYS A 345 15.41 36.54 10.38
N ASP A 346 15.11 36.14 11.61
CA ASP A 346 15.48 34.85 12.16
C ASP A 346 14.24 34.16 12.72
N TYR A 347 14.36 32.85 12.98
CA TYR A 347 13.32 32.10 13.67
C TYR A 347 13.17 32.54 15.11
N VAL A 348 11.99 32.28 15.67
CA VAL A 348 11.67 32.55 17.06
C VAL A 348 11.11 31.28 17.69
N ALA A 349 11.78 30.81 18.74
CA ALA A 349 11.30 29.72 19.59
C ALA A 349 10.96 30.28 20.97
N CYS A 350 9.70 30.17 21.36
CA CYS A 350 9.18 30.79 22.58
C CYS A 350 9.27 29.85 23.77
N LYS A 351 9.45 30.41 24.98
CA LYS A 351 9.35 29.66 26.24
C LYS A 351 7.91 29.29 26.64
N SER A 352 6.93 29.92 26.01
CA SER A 352 5.50 29.65 26.18
C SER A 352 4.84 29.43 24.82
N ASN A 353 3.69 28.75 24.78
CA ASN A 353 3.00 28.51 23.53
C ASN A 353 2.52 29.83 22.91
N GLY A 354 3.16 30.24 21.83
CA GLY A 354 2.79 31.41 21.04
C GLY A 354 2.23 31.04 19.66
N ILE A 355 1.94 29.77 19.41
CA ILE A 355 1.46 29.29 18.10
C ILE A 355 -0.06 29.51 18.04
N VAL A 356 -0.52 30.21 17.00
CA VAL A 356 -1.94 30.35 16.70
C VAL A 356 -2.31 29.18 15.78
N GLN A 357 -3.22 28.31 16.23
CA GLN A 357 -3.69 27.15 15.46
C GLN A 357 -4.85 27.52 14.53
#